data_AF-A0A9E3RV62-F1
#
_entry.id   AF-A0A9E3RV62-F1
#
_cell.length_a   1.000
_cell.length_b   1.000
_cell.length_c   1.000
_cell.angle_alpha   90.00
_cell.angle_beta   90.00
_cell.angle_gamma   90.00
#
_symmetry.space_group_name_H-M   'P 1'
#
loop_
_entity.id
_entity.type
_entity.pdbx_description
1 polymer ?
#
loop_
_entity_poly.entity_id
_entity_poly.type
_entity_poly.pdbx_seq_one_letter_code
_entity_poly.pdbx_strand_id
1 'polypeptide(L)'
;DDLLIDAPDKSLLALDKHPNIDICIYNPKHQVGTPFYRRALNVVTDFRGVNQRMHDKTFIVDGKVAITGGRNMADEYFDYDQDYNFRDRDALLLGEAVRTMQANFEAFWANKLSVPVASLYDGWGLMQKHVKVDDAGVQQVYRELHEYARMPENFAPAVRAAINATPDSFDRLAREMAWGRVEFIHDVPGKNGNRWLLNGGGQTSAALARLVEGARDSIVIQSPYLVMSDKALALFRQAVARGVKVRILTNSLASTDNIQAFSGYRNQRKKLLKMGLQIHEYKPDPANRQALMSRVNPPETPPVFALHAKTLVVDGRIAYIGTFNFDPRSENLNTEVGVIVHHPALAKQVQALIETDMRPENSWNAADEPDQYVPLTKRGRVRLWQMMPLKPLL
;
A
#
# COMPACT_ATOMS: atom_id res chain seq x y z
N ASP A 1 2.61 3.39 6.45
CA ASP A 1 1.65 4.46 6.14
C ASP A 1 0.97 4.93 7.40
N ASP A 2 0.33 6.08 7.34
CA ASP A 2 -0.40 6.76 8.43
C ASP A 2 0.39 7.72 9.31
N LEU A 3 -0.36 8.73 9.74
CA LEU A 3 0.04 10.01 10.33
C LEU A 3 0.78 9.90 11.67
N LEU A 4 1.12 8.70 12.11
CA LEU A 4 1.62 8.41 13.43
C LEU A 4 2.57 7.22 13.31
N ILE A 5 3.80 7.39 13.78
CA ILE A 5 4.61 6.23 14.09
C ILE A 5 3.96 5.59 15.32
N ASP A 6 3.29 4.46 15.14
CA ASP A 6 2.64 3.71 16.23
C ASP A 6 3.65 2.78 16.93
N ALA A 7 4.87 3.29 17.13
CA ALA A 7 5.89 2.62 17.91
C ALA A 7 6.19 3.49 19.13
N PRO A 8 6.28 2.91 20.34
CA PRO A 8 6.65 3.66 21.53
C PRO A 8 7.95 4.43 21.29
N ASP A 9 7.96 5.73 21.62
CA ASP A 9 9.10 6.63 21.34
C ASP A 9 10.43 6.05 21.87
N LYS A 10 10.39 5.40 23.04
CA LYS A 10 11.55 4.73 23.65
C LYS A 10 12.05 3.52 22.86
N SER A 11 11.15 2.74 22.26
CA SER A 11 11.52 1.57 21.48
C SER A 11 12.24 1.96 20.20
N LEU A 12 11.76 2.98 19.50
CA LEU A 12 12.43 3.52 18.31
C LEU A 12 13.83 4.05 18.63
N LEU A 13 13.94 4.85 19.71
CA LEU A 13 15.23 5.38 20.15
C LEU A 13 16.19 4.28 20.58
N ALA A 14 15.71 3.23 21.25
CA ALA A 14 16.56 2.09 21.61
C ALA A 14 17.03 1.30 20.38
N LEU A 15 16.18 1.13 19.37
CA LEU A 15 16.55 0.45 18.12
C LEU A 15 17.61 1.24 17.34
N ASP A 16 17.49 2.57 17.28
CA ASP A 16 18.48 3.45 16.64
C ASP A 16 19.84 3.49 17.35
N LYS A 17 19.93 2.99 18.60
CA LYS A 17 21.20 2.79 19.31
C LYS A 17 21.90 1.48 18.96
N HIS A 18 21.27 0.59 18.20
CA HIS A 18 21.86 -0.68 17.84
C HIS A 18 22.96 -0.46 16.76
N PRO A 19 24.15 -1.07 16.87
CA PRO A 19 25.28 -0.79 15.98
C PRO A 19 25.06 -1.15 14.50
N ASN A 20 24.00 -1.90 14.20
CA ASN A 20 23.65 -2.36 12.85
C ASN A 20 22.26 -1.91 12.39
N ILE A 21 21.63 -0.94 13.07
CA ILE A 21 20.29 -0.44 12.71
C ILE A 21 20.36 1.07 12.64
N ASP A 22 19.96 1.61 11.50
CA ASP A 22 19.71 3.04 11.31
C ASP A 22 18.24 3.26 10.98
N ILE A 23 17.61 4.29 11.56
CA ILE A 23 16.21 4.60 11.31
C ILE A 23 16.06 6.06 10.87
N CYS A 24 15.49 6.27 9.68
CA CYS A 24 15.08 7.59 9.19
C CYS A 24 13.57 7.68 9.04
N ILE A 25 13.01 8.85 9.40
CA ILE A 25 11.60 9.17 9.18
C ILE A 25 11.49 10.15 8.02
N TYR A 26 10.71 9.78 7.01
CA TYR A 26 10.49 10.62 5.85
C TYR A 26 9.39 11.66 6.11
N ASN A 27 9.70 12.93 5.81
CA ASN A 27 8.86 14.11 5.96
C ASN A 27 8.15 14.19 7.34
N PRO A 28 8.87 14.22 8.48
CA PRO A 28 8.28 14.15 9.82
C PRO A 28 7.48 15.39 10.25
N LYS A 29 7.29 16.39 9.38
CA LYS A 29 6.48 17.61 9.63
C LYS A 29 5.02 17.32 10.06
N HIS A 30 4.61 16.05 10.03
CA HIS A 30 3.30 15.53 10.33
C HIS A 30 3.08 15.07 11.78
N GLN A 31 4.08 15.11 12.66
CA GLN A 31 3.87 14.68 14.04
C GLN A 31 2.96 15.66 14.82
N VAL A 32 1.97 15.09 15.51
CA VAL A 32 1.00 15.78 16.37
C VAL A 32 1.72 16.67 17.39
N GLY A 33 1.40 17.97 17.42
CA GLY A 33 2.01 18.93 18.37
C GLY A 33 2.29 20.34 17.83
N THR A 34 2.13 20.60 16.52
CA THR A 34 2.39 21.93 15.96
C THR A 34 1.38 22.99 16.45
N PRO A 35 1.81 24.12 17.04
CA PRO A 35 0.91 25.20 17.47
C PRO A 35 0.03 25.72 16.32
N PHE A 36 -1.23 26.05 16.63
CA PHE A 36 -2.25 26.45 15.65
C PHE A 36 -1.77 27.54 14.66
N TYR A 37 -1.03 28.54 15.14
CA TYR A 37 -0.54 29.64 14.31
C TYR A 37 0.52 29.20 13.28
N ARG A 38 1.37 28.20 13.58
CA ARG A 38 2.33 27.63 12.61
C ARG A 38 1.67 26.63 11.67
N ARG A 39 0.60 25.93 12.08
CA ARG A 39 -0.23 25.16 11.13
C ARG A 39 -0.87 26.08 10.11
N ALA A 40 -1.46 27.20 10.56
CA ALA A 40 -2.00 28.22 9.66
C ALA A 40 -0.91 28.78 8.74
N LEU A 41 0.28 29.11 9.26
CA LEU A 41 1.39 29.63 8.44
C LEU A 41 1.93 28.58 7.45
N ASN A 42 2.16 27.33 7.86
CA ASN A 42 2.65 26.25 7.00
C ASN A 42 1.61 25.82 5.94
N VAL A 43 0.32 25.85 6.27
CA VAL A 43 -0.78 25.66 5.32
C VAL A 43 -0.81 26.81 4.30
N VAL A 44 -0.49 28.04 4.72
CA VAL A 44 -0.42 29.22 3.85
C VAL A 44 0.87 29.26 3.01
N THR A 45 1.97 28.59 3.42
CA THR A 45 3.25 28.63 2.70
C THR A 45 3.65 27.34 1.95
N ASP A 46 3.11 26.17 2.33
CA ASP A 46 3.48 24.85 1.79
C ASP A 46 2.37 23.79 2.00
N PHE A 47 1.15 24.07 1.52
CA PHE A 47 -0.01 23.19 1.71
C PHE A 47 0.22 21.76 1.19
N ARG A 48 1.01 21.60 0.12
CA ARG A 48 1.30 20.28 -0.46
C ARG A 48 2.38 19.52 0.31
N GLY A 49 3.47 20.18 0.74
CA GLY A 49 4.51 19.53 1.54
C GLY A 49 3.97 18.99 2.87
N VAL A 50 2.87 19.55 3.36
CA VAL A 50 2.09 19.08 4.53
C VAL A 50 1.07 17.98 4.17
N ASN A 51 1.03 17.48 2.93
CA ASN A 51 0.14 16.37 2.54
C ASN A 51 0.87 15.24 1.82
N GLN A 52 2.16 15.43 1.53
CA GLN A 52 3.00 14.51 0.79
C GLN A 52 3.60 13.43 1.70
N ARG A 53 3.46 12.16 1.32
CA ARG A 53 3.93 11.01 2.10
C ARG A 53 4.80 10.09 1.26
N MET A 54 5.65 9.32 1.93
CA MET A 54 6.29 8.16 1.33
C MET A 54 5.34 6.98 1.43
N HIS A 55 4.84 6.50 0.29
CA HIS A 55 4.00 5.30 0.21
C HIS A 55 4.77 4.10 -0.38
N ASP A 56 6.07 4.29 -0.61
CA ASP A 56 7.04 3.29 -1.07
C ASP A 56 7.19 2.15 -0.06
N LYS A 57 7.20 0.91 -0.57
CA LYS A 57 7.33 -0.33 0.21
C LYS A 57 8.38 -1.20 -0.45
N THR A 58 9.61 -1.18 0.08
CA THR A 58 10.76 -1.87 -0.48
C THR A 58 11.54 -2.56 0.63
N PHE A 59 11.93 -3.81 0.43
CA PHE A 59 12.86 -4.55 1.28
C PHE A 59 14.00 -5.07 0.41
N ILE A 60 15.25 -4.73 0.74
CA ILE A 60 16.42 -4.99 -0.10
C ILE A 60 17.49 -5.68 0.74
N VAL A 61 18.05 -6.78 0.25
CA VAL A 61 19.11 -7.55 0.91
C VAL A 61 20.32 -7.62 -0.01
N ASP A 62 21.46 -7.13 0.47
CA ASP A 62 22.78 -7.14 -0.20
C ASP A 62 22.82 -6.53 -1.60
N GLY A 63 21.80 -5.76 -2.00
CA GLY A 63 21.63 -5.30 -3.39
C GLY A 63 21.40 -6.43 -4.40
N LYS A 64 21.05 -7.64 -3.93
CA LYS A 64 20.89 -8.86 -4.75
C LYS A 64 19.45 -9.34 -4.83
N VAL A 65 18.72 -9.25 -3.73
CA VAL A 65 17.34 -9.68 -3.60
C VAL A 65 16.51 -8.50 -3.13
N ALA A 66 15.31 -8.32 -3.69
CA ALA A 66 14.38 -7.34 -3.15
C ALA A 66 12.92 -7.81 -3.19
N ILE A 67 12.10 -7.24 -2.31
CA ILE A 67 10.65 -7.42 -2.27
C ILE A 67 9.99 -6.05 -2.35
N THR A 68 8.92 -5.94 -3.15
CA THR A 68 8.06 -4.75 -3.19
C THR A 68 6.63 -5.15 -3.53
N GLY A 69 5.66 -4.32 -3.13
CA GLY A 69 4.24 -4.55 -3.36
C GLY A 69 3.39 -3.68 -2.46
N GLY A 70 2.18 -4.15 -2.13
CA GLY A 70 1.22 -3.36 -1.35
C GLY A 70 1.39 -3.46 0.16
N ARG A 71 2.12 -4.47 0.66
CA ARG A 71 2.12 -4.87 2.07
C ARG A 71 2.87 -3.89 2.98
N ASN A 72 2.24 -3.45 4.08
CA ASN A 72 2.96 -2.76 5.17
C ASN A 72 3.44 -3.76 6.25
N MET A 73 4.19 -3.27 7.23
CA MET A 73 4.61 -4.04 8.41
C MET A 73 3.64 -3.82 9.58
N ALA A 74 2.55 -4.58 9.64
CA ALA A 74 1.55 -4.56 10.71
C ALA A 74 0.73 -5.85 10.72
N ASP A 75 0.05 -6.14 11.84
CA ASP A 75 -0.58 -7.45 12.11
C ASP A 75 -1.59 -7.90 11.05
N GLU A 76 -2.38 -6.95 10.54
CA GLU A 76 -3.43 -7.17 9.54
C GLU A 76 -2.88 -7.62 8.15
N TYR A 77 -1.58 -7.45 7.88
CA TYR A 77 -0.91 -7.87 6.63
C TYR A 77 -0.35 -9.28 6.71
N PHE A 78 -0.28 -9.85 7.92
CA PHE A 78 0.37 -11.12 8.23
C PHE A 78 -0.55 -12.09 8.98
N ASP A 79 -1.87 -11.91 8.88
CA ASP A 79 -2.93 -12.74 9.46
C ASP A 79 -3.03 -12.72 11.00
N TYR A 80 -2.29 -11.83 11.68
CA TYR A 80 -2.21 -11.76 13.14
C TYR A 80 -3.36 -10.99 13.78
N ASP A 81 -3.96 -10.04 13.06
CA ASP A 81 -5.12 -9.29 13.57
C ASP A 81 -6.35 -10.20 13.63
N GLN A 82 -7.11 -10.14 14.72
CA GLN A 82 -8.24 -11.04 14.95
C GLN A 82 -9.53 -10.54 14.31
N ASP A 83 -9.63 -9.24 14.04
CA ASP A 83 -10.85 -8.57 13.58
C ASP A 83 -10.81 -8.20 12.10
N TYR A 84 -9.62 -7.91 11.56
CA TYR A 84 -9.47 -7.31 10.24
C TYR A 84 -8.15 -7.70 9.57
N ASN A 85 -8.16 -8.26 8.35
CA ASN A 85 -6.93 -8.61 7.63
C ASN A 85 -6.98 -8.26 6.14
N PHE A 86 -5.80 -8.12 5.55
CA PHE A 86 -5.65 -7.77 4.14
C PHE A 86 -5.22 -8.92 3.24
N ARG A 87 -5.90 -9.00 2.10
CA ARG A 87 -5.44 -9.64 0.90
C ARG A 87 -4.53 -8.68 0.13
N ASP A 88 -3.22 -8.92 0.23
CA ASP A 88 -2.20 -8.14 -0.46
C ASP A 88 -1.30 -9.02 -1.36
N ARG A 89 -0.44 -8.39 -2.17
CA ARG A 89 0.48 -9.05 -3.09
C ARG A 89 1.79 -8.27 -3.18
N ASP A 90 2.88 -9.02 -3.04
CA ASP A 90 4.24 -8.55 -3.28
C ASP A 90 4.91 -9.36 -4.40
N ALA A 91 6.03 -8.84 -4.89
CA ALA A 91 6.91 -9.48 -5.86
C ALA A 91 8.32 -9.64 -5.26
N LEU A 92 8.85 -10.86 -5.31
CA LEU A 92 10.26 -11.16 -5.06
C LEU A 92 11.06 -10.94 -6.35
N LEU A 93 12.16 -10.21 -6.25
CA LEU A 93 12.95 -9.73 -7.37
C LEU A 93 14.42 -10.13 -7.24
N LEU A 94 15.01 -10.45 -8.39
CA LEU A 94 16.44 -10.65 -8.60
C LEU A 94 16.88 -9.84 -9.82
N GLY A 95 18.17 -9.51 -9.87
CA GLY A 95 18.80 -8.92 -11.05
C GLY A 95 18.68 -7.39 -11.11
N GLU A 96 18.54 -6.86 -12.33
CA GLU A 96 18.69 -5.42 -12.59
C GLU A 96 17.67 -4.55 -11.83
N ALA A 97 16.42 -5.01 -11.70
CA ALA A 97 15.39 -4.28 -10.98
C ALA A 97 15.78 -4.00 -9.51
N VAL A 98 16.57 -4.88 -8.88
CA VAL A 98 17.06 -4.69 -7.51
C VAL A 98 18.04 -3.52 -7.43
N ARG A 99 18.91 -3.34 -8.44
CA ARG A 99 19.85 -2.22 -8.48
C ARG A 99 19.12 -0.88 -8.61
N THR A 100 18.11 -0.81 -9.48
CA THR A 100 17.28 0.41 -9.62
C THR A 100 16.52 0.70 -8.33
N MET A 101 15.98 -0.33 -7.66
CA MET A 101 15.31 -0.18 -6.38
C MET A 101 16.25 0.32 -5.28
N GLN A 102 17.48 -0.20 -5.22
CA GLN A 102 18.52 0.26 -4.29
C GLN A 102 18.89 1.73 -4.55
N ALA A 103 19.11 2.11 -5.80
CA ALA A 103 19.40 3.50 -6.14
C ALA A 103 18.26 4.46 -5.74
N ASN A 104 17.00 4.02 -5.88
CA ASN A 104 15.85 4.79 -5.39
C ASN A 104 15.88 4.91 -3.85
N PHE A 105 16.10 3.81 -3.13
CA PHE A 105 16.23 3.84 -1.67
C PHE A 105 17.32 4.82 -1.22
N GLU A 106 18.52 4.75 -1.82
CA GLU A 106 19.63 5.64 -1.50
C GLU A 106 19.30 7.12 -1.79
N ALA A 107 18.56 7.40 -2.86
CA ALA A 107 18.09 8.74 -3.17
C ALA A 107 17.10 9.29 -2.13
N PHE A 108 16.20 8.44 -1.61
CA PHE A 108 15.32 8.80 -0.49
C PHE A 108 16.12 8.99 0.79
N TRP A 109 17.03 8.06 1.10
CA TRP A 109 17.84 8.08 2.32
C TRP A 109 18.71 9.34 2.42
N ALA A 110 19.35 9.74 1.31
CA ALA A 110 20.17 10.95 1.25
C ALA A 110 19.36 12.26 1.14
N ASN A 111 18.03 12.19 0.98
CA ASN A 111 17.21 13.38 0.81
C ASN A 111 16.99 14.12 2.14
N LYS A 112 16.94 15.45 2.09
CA LYS A 112 16.60 16.30 3.25
C LYS A 112 15.23 16.03 3.90
N LEU A 113 14.34 15.35 3.19
CA LEU A 113 13.05 14.92 3.74
C LEU A 113 13.20 13.71 4.67
N SER A 114 14.27 12.91 4.53
CA SER A 114 14.59 11.82 5.44
C SER A 114 15.40 12.35 6.61
N VAL A 115 14.83 12.22 7.81
CA VAL A 115 15.39 12.78 9.03
C VAL A 115 15.71 11.63 9.98
N PRO A 116 16.97 11.48 10.45
CA PRO A 116 17.34 10.43 11.41
C PRO A 116 16.48 10.51 12.67
N VAL A 117 16.01 9.37 13.17
CA VAL A 117 15.06 9.34 14.28
C VAL A 117 15.64 9.99 15.54
N ALA A 118 16.93 9.81 15.86
CA ALA A 118 17.58 10.48 16.99
C ALA A 118 17.40 12.00 16.99
N SER A 119 17.48 12.65 15.81
CA SER A 119 17.35 14.11 15.70
C SER A 119 15.94 14.64 16.01
N LEU A 120 14.93 13.76 15.99
CA LEU A 120 13.55 14.11 16.33
C LEU A 120 13.30 14.17 17.85
N TYR A 121 14.22 13.66 18.67
CA TYR A 121 14.05 13.57 20.13
C TYR A 121 15.10 14.36 20.95
N ASP A 122 16.23 14.77 20.35
CA ASP A 122 17.29 15.54 21.03
C ASP A 122 17.16 17.07 20.81
N GLY A 123 16.66 17.82 21.81
CA GLY A 123 16.84 19.29 21.88
C GLY A 123 15.69 20.14 22.45
N TRP A 124 15.86 21.48 22.39
CA TRP A 124 14.87 22.49 22.80
C TRP A 124 14.09 23.00 21.57
N GLY A 125 12.98 22.34 21.27
CA GLY A 125 12.03 22.73 20.22
C GLY A 125 10.67 22.06 20.42
N LEU A 126 9.58 22.79 20.15
CA LEU A 126 8.17 22.40 20.41
C LEU A 126 7.67 21.08 19.76
N MET A 127 8.50 20.41 18.94
CA MET A 127 8.19 19.12 18.31
C MET A 127 9.13 17.98 18.74
N GLN A 128 10.08 18.24 19.64
CA GLN A 128 10.94 17.21 20.21
C GLN A 128 10.32 16.79 21.54
N LYS A 129 9.75 15.57 21.58
CA LYS A 129 9.38 14.99 22.87
C LYS A 129 10.68 14.81 23.64
N HIS A 130 10.74 15.27 24.90
CA HIS A 130 11.91 15.08 25.76
C HIS A 130 12.00 13.63 26.23
N VAL A 131 12.08 12.70 25.28
CA VAL A 131 12.21 11.26 25.52
C VAL A 131 13.66 10.93 25.35
N LYS A 132 14.28 10.52 26.45
CA LYS A 132 15.62 9.95 26.46
C LYS A 132 15.54 8.50 26.88
N VAL A 133 16.43 7.69 26.34
CA VAL A 133 16.63 6.30 26.74
C VAL A 133 18.11 6.18 27.10
N ASP A 134 18.38 5.84 28.35
CA ASP A 134 19.73 5.54 28.84
C ASP A 134 20.13 4.10 28.49
N ASP A 135 21.39 3.73 28.73
CA ASP A 135 21.88 2.39 28.38
C ASP A 135 21.07 1.28 29.07
N ALA A 136 20.67 1.49 30.32
CA ALA A 136 19.83 0.55 31.06
C ALA A 136 18.45 0.38 30.39
N GLY A 137 17.83 1.48 29.94
CA GLY A 137 16.59 1.49 29.19
C GLY A 137 16.71 0.82 27.82
N VAL A 138 17.82 1.02 27.09
CA VAL A 138 18.08 0.33 25.81
C VAL A 138 18.13 -1.18 26.03
N GLN A 139 18.91 -1.63 27.02
CA GLN A 139 19.01 -3.06 27.34
C GLN A 139 17.68 -3.65 27.81
N GLN A 140 16.84 -2.87 28.50
CA GLN A 140 15.50 -3.30 28.87
C GLN A 140 14.61 -3.51 27.64
N VAL A 141 14.55 -2.55 26.72
CA VAL A 141 13.79 -2.69 25.46
C VAL A 141 14.28 -3.90 24.68
N TYR A 142 15.59 -4.13 24.60
CA TYR A 142 16.11 -5.29 23.89
C TYR A 142 15.68 -6.60 24.56
N ARG A 143 15.70 -6.70 25.89
CA ARG A 143 15.19 -7.89 26.60
C ARG A 143 13.71 -8.13 26.30
N GLU A 144 12.89 -7.09 26.38
CA GLU A 144 11.45 -7.17 26.12
C GLU A 144 11.16 -7.65 24.69
N LEU A 145 11.87 -7.13 23.68
CA LEU A 145 11.74 -7.58 22.29
C LEU A 145 12.16 -9.05 22.11
N HIS A 146 13.23 -9.49 22.77
CA HIS A 146 13.67 -10.89 22.73
C HIS A 146 12.67 -11.83 23.44
N GLU A 147 12.12 -11.42 24.57
CA GLU A 147 11.08 -12.17 25.30
C GLU A 147 9.80 -12.24 24.47
N TYR A 148 9.34 -11.12 23.92
CA TYR A 148 8.20 -11.06 23.02
C TYR A 148 8.36 -12.03 21.85
N ALA A 149 9.52 -12.00 21.18
CA ALA A 149 9.78 -12.89 20.07
C ALA A 149 9.74 -14.36 20.50
N ARG A 150 10.28 -14.72 21.67
CA ARG A 150 10.36 -16.12 22.15
C ARG A 150 9.00 -16.76 22.42
N MET A 151 7.95 -15.97 22.65
CA MET A 151 6.61 -16.48 22.91
C MET A 151 6.00 -17.10 21.63
N PRO A 152 5.62 -18.39 21.63
CA PRO A 152 5.03 -19.07 20.46
C PRO A 152 3.75 -18.41 19.96
N GLU A 153 2.96 -17.83 20.86
CA GLU A 153 1.74 -17.07 20.56
C GLU A 153 2.00 -15.80 19.74
N ASN A 154 3.15 -15.14 19.91
CA ASN A 154 3.55 -13.98 19.11
C ASN A 154 4.30 -14.39 17.84
N PHE A 155 5.10 -15.47 17.92
CA PHE A 155 5.93 -15.92 16.83
C PHE A 155 5.89 -17.45 16.71
N ALA A 156 4.93 -17.93 15.92
CA ALA A 156 4.63 -19.34 15.82
C ALA A 156 5.85 -20.20 15.44
N PRO A 157 5.98 -21.42 15.98
CA PRO A 157 7.10 -22.31 15.67
C PRO A 157 7.30 -22.57 14.18
N ALA A 158 6.21 -22.60 13.39
CA ALA A 158 6.27 -22.75 11.94
C ALA A 158 7.00 -21.59 11.24
N VAL A 159 6.83 -20.35 11.73
CA VAL A 159 7.54 -19.18 11.18
C VAL A 159 9.04 -19.28 11.49
N ARG A 160 9.40 -19.71 12.72
CA ARG A 160 10.81 -19.97 13.08
C ARG A 160 11.43 -21.06 12.22
N ALA A 161 10.69 -22.15 12.00
CA ALA A 161 11.13 -23.23 11.14
C ALA A 161 11.35 -22.74 9.71
N ALA A 162 10.44 -21.91 9.17
CA ALA A 162 10.59 -21.30 7.85
C ALA A 162 11.83 -20.40 7.76
N ILE A 163 12.09 -19.56 8.77
CA ILE A 163 13.30 -18.73 8.84
C ILE A 163 14.56 -19.62 8.82
N ASN A 164 14.62 -20.63 9.68
CA ASN A 164 15.77 -21.53 9.76
C ASN A 164 15.99 -22.33 8.46
N ALA A 165 14.91 -22.65 7.74
CA ALA A 165 14.94 -23.34 6.44
C ALA A 165 15.16 -22.40 5.24
N THR A 166 15.34 -21.09 5.47
CA THR A 166 15.53 -20.11 4.40
C THR A 166 16.72 -20.43 3.48
N PRO A 167 17.91 -20.85 3.99
CA PRO A 167 19.04 -21.20 3.13
C PRO A 167 18.70 -22.28 2.09
N ASP A 168 17.96 -23.31 2.49
CA ASP A 168 17.54 -24.41 1.60
C ASP A 168 16.37 -24.02 0.67
N SER A 169 15.63 -22.96 1.03
CA SER A 169 14.45 -22.52 0.29
C SER A 169 14.81 -21.71 -0.96
N PHE A 170 15.97 -21.05 -0.99
CA PHE A 170 16.36 -20.18 -2.11
C PHE A 170 16.49 -20.92 -3.44
N ASP A 171 17.08 -22.10 -3.44
CA ASP A 171 17.23 -22.91 -4.65
C ASP A 171 15.87 -23.29 -5.27
N ARG A 172 14.90 -23.61 -4.42
CA ARG A 172 13.54 -23.90 -4.85
C ARG A 172 12.86 -22.65 -5.39
N LEU A 173 12.93 -21.53 -4.65
CA LEU A 173 12.35 -20.26 -5.08
C LEU A 173 12.94 -19.81 -6.41
N ALA A 174 14.25 -19.86 -6.58
CA ALA A 174 14.94 -19.47 -7.81
C ALA A 174 14.50 -20.29 -9.04
N ARG A 175 14.17 -21.59 -8.86
CA ARG A 175 13.60 -22.43 -9.92
C ARG A 175 12.15 -22.10 -10.24
N GLU A 176 11.40 -21.59 -9.28
CA GLU A 176 10.00 -21.17 -9.44
C GLU A 176 9.86 -19.73 -9.98
N MET A 177 10.95 -18.94 -9.97
CA MET A 177 10.95 -17.57 -10.46
C MET A 177 10.71 -17.49 -11.97
N ALA A 178 9.90 -16.51 -12.37
CA ALA A 178 9.72 -16.15 -13.77
C ALA A 178 10.87 -15.23 -14.22
N TRP A 179 11.67 -15.70 -15.17
CA TRP A 179 12.76 -14.91 -15.78
C TRP A 179 12.26 -14.14 -16.99
N GLY A 180 12.44 -12.82 -16.99
CA GLY A 180 12.00 -11.96 -18.08
C GLY A 180 12.36 -10.50 -17.86
N ARG A 181 11.86 -9.64 -18.74
CA ARG A 181 12.04 -8.19 -18.61
C ARG A 181 11.17 -7.67 -17.46
N VAL A 182 11.84 -7.10 -16.46
CA VAL A 182 11.22 -6.47 -15.28
C VAL A 182 11.72 -5.04 -15.19
N GLU A 183 10.80 -4.09 -15.04
CA GLU A 183 11.10 -2.67 -14.85
C GLU A 183 10.65 -2.26 -13.45
N PHE A 184 11.57 -1.72 -12.64
CA PHE A 184 11.20 -1.05 -11.40
C PHE A 184 10.85 0.40 -11.71
N ILE A 185 9.59 0.77 -11.51
CA ILE A 185 9.10 2.15 -11.66
C ILE A 185 8.97 2.78 -10.29
N HIS A 186 9.33 4.06 -10.18
CA HIS A 186 9.31 4.77 -8.92
C HIS A 186 9.13 6.27 -9.14
N ASP A 187 8.55 6.94 -8.15
CA ASP A 187 8.64 8.38 -8.02
C ASP A 187 9.97 8.79 -7.35
N VAL A 188 10.26 10.09 -7.37
CA VAL A 188 11.43 10.68 -6.70
C VAL A 188 11.03 11.31 -5.37
N PRO A 189 11.96 11.46 -4.40
CA PRO A 189 11.70 12.20 -3.18
C PRO A 189 11.09 13.58 -3.46
N GLY A 190 10.08 13.97 -2.70
CA GLY A 190 9.35 15.23 -2.91
C GLY A 190 8.22 15.17 -3.96
N LYS A 191 8.20 14.16 -4.84
CA LYS A 191 7.20 13.94 -5.91
C LYS A 191 6.76 15.19 -6.68
N ASN A 192 7.23 15.31 -7.92
CA ASN A 192 6.99 16.45 -8.84
C ASN A 192 7.33 17.84 -8.23
N GLY A 193 7.32 18.88 -9.07
CA GLY A 193 7.80 20.21 -8.67
C GLY A 193 6.72 21.16 -8.13
N ASN A 194 5.46 20.72 -8.01
CA ASN A 194 4.35 21.62 -7.74
C ASN A 194 4.20 21.87 -6.23
N ARG A 195 4.29 23.13 -5.79
CA ARG A 195 4.27 23.48 -4.36
C ARG A 195 2.88 23.82 -3.81
N TRP A 196 1.95 24.21 -4.68
CA TRP A 196 0.71 24.88 -4.26
C TRP A 196 -0.55 24.14 -4.63
N LEU A 197 -0.58 23.52 -5.81
CA LEU A 197 -1.73 22.72 -6.22
C LEU A 197 -1.55 21.28 -5.71
N LEU A 198 -2.64 20.53 -5.62
CA LEU A 198 -2.61 19.09 -5.31
C LEU A 198 -2.53 18.24 -6.59
N ASN A 199 -2.22 18.82 -7.75
CA ASN A 199 -2.10 18.14 -9.03
C ASN A 199 -0.63 18.10 -9.52
N GLY A 200 -0.26 17.17 -10.39
CA GLY A 200 1.10 17.15 -10.96
C GLY A 200 1.55 15.81 -11.50
N GLY A 201 0.85 14.72 -11.17
CA GLY A 201 1.23 13.38 -11.58
C GLY A 201 2.51 12.87 -10.90
N GLY A 202 2.94 11.69 -11.34
CA GLY A 202 4.21 11.07 -10.94
C GLY A 202 4.79 10.27 -12.10
N GLN A 203 6.03 9.86 -11.97
CA GLN A 203 6.66 8.93 -12.91
C GLN A 203 5.90 7.61 -12.92
N THR A 204 5.49 7.12 -11.73
CA THR A 204 4.68 5.91 -11.57
C THR A 204 3.31 6.08 -12.23
N SER A 205 2.62 7.22 -12.03
CA SER A 205 1.34 7.50 -12.71
C SER A 205 1.48 7.53 -14.23
N ALA A 206 2.55 8.15 -14.74
CA ALA A 206 2.80 8.22 -16.18
C ALA A 206 3.11 6.84 -16.78
N ALA A 207 3.83 5.98 -16.05
CA ALA A 207 4.09 4.61 -16.47
C ALA A 207 2.80 3.78 -16.54
N LEU A 208 1.96 3.85 -15.51
CA LEU A 208 0.65 3.17 -15.51
C LEU A 208 -0.28 3.72 -16.61
N ALA A 209 -0.25 5.03 -16.86
CA ALA A 209 -1.03 5.62 -17.94
C ALA A 209 -0.62 5.04 -19.31
N ARG A 210 0.69 4.93 -19.59
CA ARG A 210 1.21 4.30 -20.82
C ARG A 210 0.76 2.84 -20.98
N LEU A 211 0.66 2.08 -19.88
CA LEU A 211 0.13 0.71 -19.93
C LEU A 211 -1.34 0.67 -20.37
N VAL A 212 -2.18 1.58 -19.84
CA VAL A 212 -3.60 1.67 -20.21
C VAL A 212 -3.78 2.22 -21.63
N GLU A 213 -2.93 3.16 -22.07
CA GLU A 213 -2.91 3.67 -23.44
C GLU A 213 -2.52 2.57 -24.43
N GLY A 214 -1.54 1.74 -24.08
CA GLY A 214 -1.04 0.64 -24.91
C GLY A 214 -1.91 -0.61 -24.95
N ALA A 215 -2.88 -0.74 -24.03
CA ALA A 215 -3.76 -1.90 -23.93
C ALA A 215 -4.63 -2.08 -25.19
N ARG A 216 -4.74 -3.34 -25.65
CA ARG A 216 -5.46 -3.71 -26.87
C ARG A 216 -6.67 -4.60 -26.63
N ASP A 217 -6.59 -5.52 -25.68
CA ASP A 217 -7.57 -6.58 -25.47
C ASP A 217 -8.27 -6.46 -24.12
N SER A 218 -7.51 -6.39 -23.03
CA SER A 218 -8.08 -6.36 -21.68
C SER A 218 -7.18 -5.71 -20.63
N ILE A 219 -7.83 -5.14 -19.62
CA ILE A 219 -7.19 -4.62 -18.41
C ILE A 219 -7.92 -5.22 -17.21
N VAL A 220 -7.17 -5.81 -16.29
CA VAL A 220 -7.68 -6.37 -15.03
C VAL A 220 -6.97 -5.69 -13.86
N ILE A 221 -7.72 -5.08 -12.96
CA ILE A 221 -7.18 -4.28 -11.86
C ILE A 221 -7.67 -4.83 -10.52
N GLN A 222 -6.77 -4.86 -9.55
CA GLN A 222 -7.05 -5.04 -8.14
C GLN A 222 -6.48 -3.81 -7.40
N SER A 223 -7.34 -3.06 -6.70
CA SER A 223 -6.95 -1.86 -5.94
C SER A 223 -7.89 -1.71 -4.76
N PRO A 224 -7.43 -1.40 -3.53
CA PRO A 224 -8.31 -1.22 -2.38
C PRO A 224 -9.25 -0.02 -2.54
N TYR A 225 -8.75 1.03 -3.19
CA TYR A 225 -9.42 2.31 -3.36
C TYR A 225 -9.55 2.65 -4.84
N LEU A 226 -10.74 3.10 -5.24
CA LEU A 226 -11.09 3.37 -6.63
C LEU A 226 -11.74 4.76 -6.76
N VAL A 227 -10.92 5.80 -6.70
CA VAL A 227 -11.34 7.20 -6.86
C VAL A 227 -10.61 7.80 -8.06
N MET A 228 -11.13 7.58 -9.26
CA MET A 228 -10.44 8.04 -10.47
C MET A 228 -10.47 9.57 -10.59
N SER A 229 -9.33 10.16 -10.95
CA SER A 229 -9.25 11.54 -11.41
C SER A 229 -9.91 11.70 -12.78
N ASP A 230 -10.17 12.94 -13.20
CA ASP A 230 -10.80 13.17 -14.50
C ASP A 230 -9.87 12.75 -15.67
N LYS A 231 -8.54 12.80 -15.46
CA LYS A 231 -7.55 12.26 -16.40
C LYS A 231 -7.64 10.74 -16.49
N ALA A 232 -7.64 10.04 -15.35
CA ALA A 232 -7.80 8.59 -15.32
C ALA A 232 -9.14 8.15 -15.94
N LEU A 233 -10.24 8.86 -15.65
CA LEU A 233 -11.55 8.61 -16.25
C LEU A 233 -11.53 8.76 -17.78
N ALA A 234 -10.85 9.79 -18.30
CA ALA A 234 -10.71 9.98 -19.74
C ALA A 234 -9.90 8.85 -20.38
N LEU A 235 -8.80 8.45 -19.73
CA LEU A 235 -7.93 7.39 -20.17
C LEU A 235 -8.66 6.03 -20.27
N PHE A 236 -9.39 5.63 -19.22
CA PHE A 236 -10.18 4.40 -19.25
C PHE A 236 -11.35 4.48 -20.23
N ARG A 237 -11.97 5.65 -20.40
CA ARG A 237 -13.01 5.84 -21.43
C ARG A 237 -12.46 5.59 -22.82
N GLN A 238 -11.26 6.09 -23.12
CA GLN A 238 -10.59 5.86 -24.40
C GLN A 238 -10.25 4.38 -24.58
N ALA A 239 -9.77 3.69 -23.54
CA ALA A 239 -9.50 2.26 -23.61
C ALA A 239 -10.78 1.46 -23.96
N VAL A 240 -11.89 1.71 -23.26
CA VAL A 240 -13.17 1.06 -23.57
C VAL A 240 -13.67 1.41 -24.97
N ALA A 241 -13.51 2.65 -25.42
CA ALA A 241 -13.88 3.06 -26.77
C ALA A 241 -13.07 2.34 -27.87
N ARG A 242 -11.84 1.89 -27.55
CA ARG A 242 -11.03 1.04 -28.43
C ARG A 242 -11.44 -0.45 -28.39
N GLY A 243 -12.42 -0.82 -27.57
CA GLY A 243 -12.86 -2.21 -27.39
C GLY A 243 -12.13 -2.97 -26.28
N VAL A 244 -11.26 -2.31 -25.50
CA VAL A 244 -10.52 -2.95 -24.39
C VAL A 244 -11.50 -3.31 -23.27
N LYS A 245 -11.50 -4.57 -22.84
CA LYS A 245 -12.32 -5.03 -21.71
C LYS A 245 -11.67 -4.65 -20.39
N VAL A 246 -12.32 -3.78 -19.60
CA VAL A 246 -11.80 -3.32 -18.31
C VAL A 246 -12.58 -3.96 -17.16
N ARG A 247 -11.88 -4.75 -16.33
CA ARG A 247 -12.41 -5.35 -15.10
C ARG A 247 -11.63 -4.85 -13.89
N ILE A 248 -12.35 -4.45 -12.84
CA ILE A 248 -11.76 -3.88 -11.63
C ILE A 248 -12.35 -4.59 -10.42
N LEU A 249 -11.49 -4.99 -9.51
CA LEU A 249 -11.83 -5.51 -8.21
C LEU A 249 -11.40 -4.48 -7.14
N THR A 250 -12.34 -4.06 -6.31
CA THR A 250 -12.14 -3.09 -5.22
C THR A 250 -12.83 -3.55 -3.95
N ASN A 251 -12.56 -2.91 -2.81
CA ASN A 251 -13.30 -3.21 -1.58
C ASN A 251 -14.78 -2.83 -1.69
N SER A 252 -15.65 -3.64 -1.09
CA SER A 252 -17.04 -3.28 -0.85
C SER A 252 -17.17 -2.31 0.33
N LEU A 253 -18.35 -1.72 0.51
CA LEU A 253 -18.61 -0.94 1.73
C LEU A 253 -18.49 -1.81 3.00
N ALA A 254 -18.75 -3.11 2.88
CA ALA A 254 -18.69 -4.02 3.99
C ALA A 254 -17.24 -4.31 4.39
N SER A 255 -16.33 -4.49 3.43
CA SER A 255 -14.92 -4.81 3.69
C SER A 255 -14.03 -3.59 3.89
N THR A 256 -14.34 -2.42 3.30
CA THR A 256 -13.44 -1.25 3.32
C THR A 256 -13.11 -0.78 4.75
N ASP A 257 -11.83 -0.53 4.97
CA ASP A 257 -11.19 0.18 6.09
C ASP A 257 -11.34 1.70 5.94
N ASN A 258 -11.20 2.21 4.71
CA ASN A 258 -11.23 3.64 4.42
C ASN A 258 -12.60 4.11 3.87
N ILE A 259 -13.50 4.51 4.78
CA ILE A 259 -14.84 5.01 4.43
C ILE A 259 -14.76 6.28 3.56
N GLN A 260 -13.75 7.12 3.75
CA GLN A 260 -13.56 8.36 2.99
C GLN A 260 -13.26 8.03 1.53
N ALA A 261 -12.27 7.18 1.26
CA ALA A 261 -11.96 6.74 -0.10
C ALA A 261 -13.17 6.04 -0.75
N PHE A 262 -13.85 5.17 0.01
CA PHE A 262 -15.06 4.50 -0.47
C PHE A 262 -16.17 5.51 -0.82
N SER A 263 -16.32 6.59 -0.07
CA SER A 263 -17.31 7.64 -0.37
C SER A 263 -17.03 8.31 -1.73
N GLY A 264 -15.75 8.52 -2.06
CA GLY A 264 -15.32 9.02 -3.36
C GLY A 264 -15.65 8.04 -4.49
N TYR A 265 -15.35 6.75 -4.27
CA TYR A 265 -15.71 5.68 -5.20
C TYR A 265 -17.22 5.61 -5.43
N ARG A 266 -18.02 5.62 -4.36
CA ARG A 266 -19.48 5.53 -4.42
C ARG A 266 -20.10 6.67 -5.23
N ASN A 267 -19.54 7.88 -5.15
CA ASN A 267 -19.93 9.03 -5.98
C ASN A 267 -19.66 8.78 -7.48
N GLN A 268 -18.67 7.95 -7.82
CA GLN A 268 -18.28 7.65 -9.19
C GLN A 268 -18.83 6.32 -9.71
N ARG A 269 -19.26 5.39 -8.85
CA ARG A 269 -19.68 4.01 -9.21
C ARG A 269 -20.60 3.96 -10.43
N LYS A 270 -21.72 4.71 -10.40
CA LYS A 270 -22.68 4.76 -11.53
C LYS A 270 -22.05 5.26 -12.82
N LYS A 271 -21.15 6.25 -12.74
CA LYS A 271 -20.42 6.80 -13.90
C LYS A 271 -19.44 5.77 -14.47
N LEU A 272 -18.69 5.08 -13.61
CA LEU A 272 -17.74 4.04 -14.02
C LEU A 272 -18.45 2.86 -14.70
N LEU A 273 -19.56 2.38 -14.12
CA LEU A 273 -20.37 1.32 -14.73
C LEU A 273 -20.94 1.74 -16.09
N LYS A 274 -21.47 2.96 -16.21
CA LYS A 274 -21.97 3.50 -17.50
C LYS A 274 -20.88 3.66 -18.56
N MET A 275 -19.61 3.79 -18.15
CA MET A 275 -18.47 3.81 -19.08
C MET A 275 -18.13 2.41 -19.63
N GLY A 276 -18.78 1.34 -19.16
CA GLY A 276 -18.51 -0.04 -19.58
C GLY A 276 -17.48 -0.78 -18.73
N LEU A 277 -17.07 -0.22 -17.60
CA LEU A 277 -16.17 -0.89 -16.65
C LEU A 277 -16.97 -1.96 -15.89
N GLN A 278 -16.42 -3.17 -15.83
CA GLN A 278 -16.95 -4.25 -14.99
C GLN A 278 -16.30 -4.14 -13.61
N ILE A 279 -17.09 -3.91 -12.57
CA ILE A 279 -16.58 -3.66 -11.22
C ILE A 279 -17.11 -4.72 -10.27
N HIS A 280 -16.19 -5.36 -9.55
CA HIS A 280 -16.45 -6.32 -8.51
C HIS A 280 -16.05 -5.72 -7.15
N GLU A 281 -16.88 -5.95 -6.13
CA GLU A 281 -16.68 -5.45 -4.78
C GLU A 281 -16.45 -6.62 -3.83
N TYR A 282 -15.25 -6.70 -3.26
CA TYR A 282 -14.80 -7.80 -2.43
C TYR A 282 -15.60 -7.89 -1.13
N LYS A 283 -16.02 -9.12 -0.79
CA LYS A 283 -16.83 -9.40 0.39
C LYS A 283 -15.98 -9.33 1.66
N PRO A 284 -16.59 -8.99 2.82
CA PRO A 284 -15.91 -9.00 4.11
C PRO A 284 -15.60 -10.43 4.59
N ASP A 285 -16.32 -11.44 4.09
CA ASP A 285 -16.12 -12.87 4.38
C ASP A 285 -16.10 -13.65 3.06
N PRO A 286 -14.99 -13.58 2.30
CA PRO A 286 -14.90 -14.25 1.00
C PRO A 286 -14.49 -15.72 1.18
N ALA A 287 -15.04 -16.61 0.37
CA ALA A 287 -14.78 -18.05 0.46
C ALA A 287 -13.29 -18.40 0.30
N ASN A 288 -12.56 -17.66 -0.53
CA ASN A 288 -11.12 -17.85 -0.75
C ASN A 288 -10.24 -17.51 0.47
N ARG A 289 -10.79 -16.85 1.51
CA ARG A 289 -10.05 -16.52 2.75
C ARG A 289 -9.40 -17.76 3.37
N GLN A 290 -10.09 -18.90 3.37
CA GLN A 290 -9.58 -20.14 3.97
C GLN A 290 -8.28 -20.64 3.32
N ALA A 291 -8.10 -20.39 2.02
CA ALA A 291 -6.88 -20.77 1.30
C ALA A 291 -5.77 -19.69 1.40
N LEU A 292 -6.13 -18.46 1.78
CA LEU A 292 -5.24 -17.30 1.81
C LEU A 292 -4.67 -17.05 3.20
N MET A 293 -5.44 -17.35 4.26
CA MET A 293 -5.02 -17.12 5.64
C MET A 293 -4.33 -18.36 6.22
N SER A 294 -3.12 -18.19 6.71
CA SER A 294 -2.37 -19.25 7.41
C SER A 294 -2.36 -18.97 8.91
N ARG A 295 -3.53 -19.10 9.55
CA ARG A 295 -3.67 -18.82 10.98
C ARG A 295 -3.29 -20.02 11.82
N VAL A 296 -2.40 -19.77 12.78
CA VAL A 296 -2.02 -20.74 13.80
C VAL A 296 -3.10 -20.85 14.89
N ASN A 297 -3.76 -19.72 15.23
CA ASN A 297 -4.89 -19.66 16.15
C ASN A 297 -6.06 -18.90 15.49
N PRO A 298 -6.99 -19.59 14.82
CA PRO A 298 -8.15 -18.92 14.24
C PRO A 298 -9.10 -18.44 15.35
N PRO A 299 -9.57 -17.18 15.31
CA PRO A 299 -10.62 -16.69 16.19
C PRO A 299 -11.94 -17.43 15.91
N GLU A 300 -12.81 -17.49 16.91
CA GLU A 300 -14.15 -18.09 16.79
C GLU A 300 -14.99 -17.39 15.72
N THR A 301 -14.88 -16.06 15.65
CA THR A 301 -15.53 -15.25 14.62
C THR A 301 -14.51 -14.91 13.54
N PRO A 302 -14.77 -15.21 12.26
CA PRO A 302 -13.85 -14.85 11.21
C PRO A 302 -13.70 -13.32 11.06
N PRO A 303 -12.49 -12.82 10.81
CA PRO A 303 -12.20 -11.41 10.62
C PRO A 303 -12.87 -10.92 9.35
N VAL A 304 -13.05 -9.61 9.28
CA VAL A 304 -13.26 -8.95 8.00
C VAL A 304 -12.00 -9.08 7.16
N PHE A 305 -12.16 -9.53 5.92
CA PHE A 305 -11.09 -9.62 4.95
C PHE A 305 -11.28 -8.54 3.89
N ALA A 306 -10.21 -7.79 3.61
CA ALA A 306 -10.26 -6.68 2.67
C ALA A 306 -9.10 -6.75 1.69
N LEU A 307 -9.28 -6.15 0.52
CA LEU A 307 -8.20 -5.99 -0.43
C LEU A 307 -7.27 -4.88 0.03
N HIS A 308 -5.98 -5.10 -0.16
CA HIS A 308 -4.97 -4.05 -0.16
C HIS A 308 -3.96 -4.17 -1.31
N ALA A 309 -4.04 -5.24 -2.11
CA ALA A 309 -3.25 -5.38 -3.32
C ALA A 309 -3.48 -4.22 -4.31
N LYS A 310 -2.39 -3.69 -4.86
CA LYS A 310 -2.38 -2.76 -5.99
C LYS A 310 -1.72 -3.41 -7.19
N THR A 311 -2.54 -4.05 -8.01
CA THR A 311 -2.09 -4.90 -9.11
C THR A 311 -2.88 -4.57 -10.37
N LEU A 312 -2.20 -4.58 -11.51
CA LEU A 312 -2.81 -4.37 -12.81
C LEU A 312 -2.24 -5.38 -13.81
N VAL A 313 -3.10 -5.98 -14.63
CA VAL A 313 -2.69 -6.85 -15.73
C VAL A 313 -3.21 -6.28 -17.04
N VAL A 314 -2.34 -6.15 -18.05
CA VAL A 314 -2.68 -5.71 -19.40
C VAL A 314 -2.51 -6.86 -20.39
N ASP A 315 -3.56 -7.10 -21.17
CA ASP A 315 -3.63 -8.05 -22.28
C ASP A 315 -3.22 -9.48 -21.91
N GLY A 316 -3.25 -9.84 -20.62
CA GLY A 316 -2.73 -11.11 -20.10
C GLY A 316 -1.23 -11.31 -20.35
N ARG A 317 -0.47 -10.23 -20.57
CA ARG A 317 0.95 -10.27 -20.97
C ARG A 317 1.88 -9.46 -20.07
N ILE A 318 1.35 -8.40 -19.47
CA ILE A 318 2.12 -7.48 -18.62
C ILE A 318 1.43 -7.42 -17.26
N ALA A 319 2.18 -7.61 -16.19
CA ALA A 319 1.68 -7.44 -14.82
C ALA A 319 2.40 -6.28 -14.14
N TYR A 320 1.65 -5.44 -13.44
CA TYR A 320 2.15 -4.45 -12.49
C TYR A 320 1.80 -4.89 -11.07
N ILE A 321 2.77 -4.84 -10.16
CA ILE A 321 2.61 -5.07 -8.71
C ILE A 321 3.36 -3.95 -7.99
N GLY A 322 2.71 -3.24 -7.08
CA GLY A 322 3.36 -2.13 -6.39
C GLY A 322 2.46 -1.47 -5.35
N THR A 323 2.71 -0.18 -5.13
CA THR A 323 2.08 0.61 -4.05
C THR A 323 0.92 1.49 -4.55
N PHE A 324 0.89 1.81 -5.85
CA PHE A 324 -0.02 2.80 -6.43
C PHE A 324 -1.53 2.47 -6.29
N ASN A 325 -2.28 3.21 -5.46
CA ASN A 325 -3.73 3.12 -5.44
C ASN A 325 -4.36 3.94 -6.59
N PHE A 326 -5.54 3.55 -7.08
CA PHE A 326 -6.27 4.33 -8.08
C PHE A 326 -7.04 5.50 -7.45
N ASP A 327 -6.30 6.43 -6.82
CA ASP A 327 -6.82 7.63 -6.17
C ASP A 327 -5.98 8.88 -6.49
N PRO A 328 -6.52 10.10 -6.27
CA PRO A 328 -5.79 11.33 -6.57
C PRO A 328 -4.56 11.54 -5.68
N ARG A 329 -4.52 10.95 -4.48
CA ARG A 329 -3.34 11.00 -3.60
C ARG A 329 -2.16 10.27 -4.21
N SER A 330 -2.33 9.05 -4.68
CA SER A 330 -1.28 8.27 -5.33
C SER A 330 -0.90 8.89 -6.67
N GLU A 331 -1.86 9.48 -7.39
CA GLU A 331 -1.54 10.20 -8.63
C GLU A 331 -0.65 11.42 -8.38
N ASN A 332 -0.90 12.19 -7.32
CA ASN A 332 -0.30 13.51 -7.20
C ASN A 332 0.60 13.69 -5.97
N LEU A 333 0.25 13.16 -4.82
CA LEU A 333 0.84 13.51 -3.53
C LEU A 333 1.84 12.47 -3.02
N ASN A 334 1.42 11.22 -2.86
CA ASN A 334 2.25 10.17 -2.29
C ASN A 334 3.31 9.72 -3.30
N THR A 335 4.57 9.51 -2.89
CA THR A 335 5.52 8.79 -3.75
C THR A 335 5.10 7.33 -3.86
N GLU A 336 5.23 6.75 -5.05
CA GLU A 336 4.79 5.38 -5.33
C GLU A 336 5.88 4.60 -6.07
N VAL A 337 5.95 3.29 -5.82
CA VAL A 337 6.86 2.36 -6.47
C VAL A 337 6.13 1.12 -6.96
N GLY A 338 6.74 0.39 -7.87
CA GLY A 338 6.29 -0.95 -8.24
C GLY A 338 7.12 -1.56 -9.35
N VAL A 339 6.75 -2.77 -9.74
CA VAL A 339 7.38 -3.49 -10.84
C VAL A 339 6.41 -3.74 -11.97
N ILE A 340 6.88 -3.51 -13.20
CA ILE A 340 6.21 -3.93 -14.43
C ILE A 340 6.96 -5.17 -14.95
N VAL A 341 6.26 -6.29 -15.04
CA VAL A 341 6.79 -7.57 -15.48
C VAL A 341 6.19 -7.93 -16.84
N HIS A 342 7.05 -8.03 -17.85
CA HIS A 342 6.67 -8.42 -19.21
C HIS A 342 6.83 -9.94 -19.37
N HIS A 343 5.90 -10.71 -18.81
CA HIS A 343 5.96 -12.16 -18.82
C HIS A 343 4.56 -12.78 -18.92
N PRO A 344 4.12 -13.30 -20.09
CA PRO A 344 2.74 -13.74 -20.29
C PRO A 344 2.26 -14.84 -19.35
N ALA A 345 3.09 -15.82 -19.03
CA ALA A 345 2.66 -16.89 -18.11
C ALA A 345 2.43 -16.34 -16.70
N LEU A 346 3.30 -15.44 -16.22
CA LEU A 346 3.15 -14.82 -14.91
C LEU A 346 1.93 -13.87 -14.90
N ALA A 347 1.79 -13.04 -15.92
CA ALA A 347 0.66 -12.13 -16.06
C ALA A 347 -0.69 -12.88 -16.05
N LYS A 348 -0.78 -14.03 -16.73
CA LYS A 348 -1.97 -14.90 -16.68
C LYS A 348 -2.22 -15.50 -15.30
N GLN A 349 -1.18 -15.92 -14.59
CA GLN A 349 -1.33 -16.39 -13.20
C GLN A 349 -1.83 -15.28 -12.27
N VAL A 350 -1.24 -14.08 -12.37
CA VAL A 350 -1.69 -12.90 -11.62
C VAL A 350 -3.15 -12.58 -11.95
N GLN A 351 -3.52 -12.59 -13.23
CA GLN A 351 -4.88 -12.37 -13.69
C GLN A 351 -5.84 -13.41 -13.13
N ALA A 352 -5.52 -14.70 -13.21
CA ALA A 352 -6.37 -15.78 -12.70
C ALA A 352 -6.63 -15.67 -11.18
N LEU A 353 -5.64 -15.18 -10.42
CA LEU A 353 -5.82 -14.91 -8.99
C LEU A 353 -6.84 -13.78 -8.77
N ILE A 354 -6.72 -12.66 -9.51
CA ILE A 354 -7.70 -11.56 -9.42
C ILE A 354 -9.09 -12.03 -9.85
N GLU A 355 -9.19 -12.83 -10.92
CA GLU A 355 -10.45 -13.39 -11.40
C GLU A 355 -11.10 -14.37 -10.41
N THR A 356 -10.28 -15.12 -9.67
CA THR A 356 -10.75 -15.97 -8.57
C THR A 356 -11.35 -15.09 -7.45
N ASP A 357 -10.69 -14.00 -7.10
CA ASP A 357 -11.19 -13.04 -6.11
C ASP A 357 -12.49 -12.35 -6.59
N MET A 358 -12.71 -12.22 -7.91
CA MET A 358 -13.92 -11.64 -8.51
C MET A 358 -15.13 -12.59 -8.55
N ARG A 359 -14.95 -13.89 -8.29
CA ARG A 359 -16.05 -14.86 -8.36
C ARG A 359 -17.18 -14.54 -7.37
N PRO A 360 -18.44 -14.91 -7.64
CA PRO A 360 -19.59 -14.53 -6.81
C PRO A 360 -19.48 -14.93 -5.34
N GLU A 361 -18.78 -16.01 -5.01
CA GLU A 361 -18.51 -16.45 -3.64
C GLU A 361 -17.56 -15.50 -2.88
N ASN A 362 -16.73 -14.73 -3.59
CA ASN A 362 -15.70 -13.84 -3.02
C ASN A 362 -16.04 -12.35 -3.19
N SER A 363 -16.82 -11.99 -4.22
CA SER A 363 -17.16 -10.61 -4.54
C SER A 363 -18.61 -10.45 -5.00
N TRP A 364 -19.15 -9.25 -4.83
CA TRP A 364 -20.40 -8.83 -5.46
C TRP A 364 -20.12 -8.09 -6.77
N ASN A 365 -21.07 -8.11 -7.71
CA ASN A 365 -21.03 -7.20 -8.85
C ASN A 365 -21.53 -5.82 -8.39
N ALA A 366 -20.78 -4.76 -8.67
CA ALA A 366 -21.13 -3.40 -8.24
C ALA A 366 -22.43 -2.89 -8.88
N ALA A 367 -22.87 -3.49 -9.99
CA ALA A 367 -24.15 -3.20 -10.63
C ALA A 367 -25.37 -3.64 -9.79
N ASP A 368 -25.19 -4.59 -8.86
CA ASP A 368 -26.27 -5.19 -8.05
C ASP A 368 -26.47 -4.46 -6.70
N GLU A 369 -25.96 -3.23 -6.58
CA GLU A 369 -26.07 -2.36 -5.40
C GLU A 369 -25.68 -3.05 -4.06
N PRO A 370 -24.45 -3.59 -3.92
CA PRO A 370 -24.03 -4.38 -2.75
C PRO A 370 -24.07 -3.64 -1.41
N ASP A 371 -24.13 -2.30 -1.42
CA ASP A 371 -24.32 -1.50 -0.21
C ASP A 371 -25.56 -1.91 0.60
N GLN A 372 -26.56 -2.54 -0.03
CA GLN A 372 -27.78 -3.00 0.64
C GLN A 372 -27.51 -4.02 1.76
N TYR A 373 -26.40 -4.77 1.67
CA TYR A 373 -25.99 -5.75 2.69
C TYR A 373 -25.31 -5.10 3.91
N VAL A 374 -25.15 -3.77 3.93
CA VAL A 374 -24.44 -3.05 5.00
C VAL A 374 -25.42 -2.34 5.95
N PRO A 375 -25.15 -2.33 7.27
CA PRO A 375 -25.95 -1.58 8.23
C PRO A 375 -26.19 -0.10 7.84
N LEU A 376 -27.39 0.41 8.15
CA LEU A 376 -27.78 1.80 7.84
C LEU A 376 -26.84 2.83 8.47
N THR A 377 -26.25 2.52 9.63
CA THR A 377 -25.28 3.37 10.34
C THR A 377 -24.02 3.61 9.50
N LYS A 378 -23.39 2.55 8.99
CA LYS A 378 -22.19 2.65 8.12
C LYS A 378 -22.54 3.34 6.80
N ARG A 379 -23.70 3.03 6.20
CA ARG A 379 -24.21 3.74 5.00
C ARG A 379 -24.45 5.24 5.24
N GLY A 380 -24.93 5.62 6.42
CA GLY A 380 -25.11 7.00 6.84
C GLY A 380 -23.78 7.76 6.96
N ARG A 381 -22.77 7.14 7.57
CA ARG A 381 -21.40 7.70 7.63
C ARG A 381 -20.82 7.96 6.23
N VAL A 382 -21.02 7.05 5.29
CA VAL A 382 -20.58 7.27 3.89
C VAL A 382 -21.28 8.47 3.28
N ARG A 383 -22.60 8.62 3.44
CA ARG A 383 -23.35 9.76 2.91
C ARG A 383 -22.83 11.09 3.46
N LEU A 384 -22.44 11.14 4.73
CA LEU A 384 -21.80 12.32 5.32
C LEU A 384 -20.51 12.70 4.57
N TRP A 385 -19.63 11.72 4.36
CA TRP A 385 -18.37 11.95 3.65
C TRP A 385 -18.56 12.31 2.16
N GLN A 386 -19.60 11.79 1.50
CA GLN A 386 -19.92 12.12 0.11
C GLN A 386 -20.24 13.61 -0.10
N MET A 387 -20.68 14.32 0.93
CA MET A 387 -20.98 15.76 0.88
C MET A 387 -19.74 16.65 1.10
N MET A 388 -18.65 16.08 1.60
CA MET A 388 -17.42 16.82 1.88
C MET A 388 -16.58 16.97 0.59
N PRO A 389 -15.94 18.12 0.34
CA PRO A 389 -15.12 18.36 -0.85
C PRO A 389 -13.74 17.68 -0.75
N LEU A 390 -13.72 16.36 -0.50
CA LEU A 390 -12.50 15.62 -0.20
C LEU A 390 -11.81 15.02 -1.42
N LYS A 391 -12.44 15.01 -2.61
CA LYS A 391 -11.91 14.32 -3.82
C LYS A 391 -10.40 14.52 -4.05
N PRO A 392 -9.79 15.71 -3.89
CA PRO A 392 -8.35 15.90 -4.08
C PRO A 392 -7.45 15.25 -3.00
N LEU A 393 -8.03 14.90 -1.86
CA LEU A 393 -7.38 14.36 -0.66
C LEU A 393 -7.77 12.91 -0.37
N LEU A 394 -8.69 12.33 -1.15
CA LEU A 394 -9.15 10.95 -1.03
C LEU A 394 -8.18 9.96 -1.65
#